data_AF-A0AAW7WAV0-F1
#
_entry.id   AF-A0AAW7WAV0-F1
#
_cell.length_a   1.000
_cell.length_b   1.000
_cell.length_c   1.000
_cell.angle_alpha   90.00
_cell.angle_beta   90.00
_cell.angle_gamma   90.00
#
_symmetry.space_group_name_H-M   'P 1'
#
loop_
_entity.id
_entity.type
_entity.pdbx_description
1 polymer ?
#
loop_
_entity_poly.entity_id
_entity_poly.type
_entity_poly.pdbx_seq_one_letter_code
_entity_poly.pdbx_strand_id
1 'polypeptide(L)'
;MFKRILALIWLRTQVLLNNKNTLVQVIFPFFLVLLFQNFMNTDGTQGKTLLYSSLTMAFSFSSGSMISSSIAEEKEKRIFKTLVLSGVRRGEYLVSVLFYPVIFASVAMIAFPIMVEFDFGTDYPVYLAVVSLVALCTILLNLVIGSISETQTQAQVYGLIPMLALSFLPMFSQVSSEIKNFMDTTFLGIYVDFFNKADFKLNFDSLIVSLVWIVALFALSYWALKNTKKPKLRKLTIDKLHKLSLLKV
;
A
#
# COMPACT_ATOMS: atom_id res chain seq x y z
N MET A 1 -13.40 9.01 22.47
CA MET A 1 -12.52 8.30 21.51
C MET A 1 -13.28 7.95 20.23
N PHE A 2 -14.37 7.18 20.30
CA PHE A 2 -15.16 6.79 19.11
C PHE A 2 -15.63 7.96 18.23
N LYS A 3 -16.23 9.01 18.81
CA LYS A 3 -16.65 10.22 18.06
C LYS A 3 -15.52 10.90 17.28
N ARG A 4 -14.27 10.83 17.78
CA ARG A 4 -13.10 11.41 17.10
C ARG A 4 -12.66 10.57 15.92
N ILE A 5 -12.60 9.24 16.11
CA ILE A 5 -12.30 8.31 15.02
C ILE A 5 -13.35 8.45 13.92
N LEU A 6 -14.63 8.55 14.27
CA LEU A 6 -15.71 8.74 13.30
C LEU A 6 -15.58 10.07 12.53
N ALA A 7 -15.23 11.16 13.21
CA ALA A 7 -14.96 12.44 12.56
C ALA A 7 -13.74 12.39 11.63
N LEU A 8 -12.69 11.67 12.01
CA LEU A 8 -11.53 11.44 11.14
C LEU A 8 -11.91 10.59 9.93
N ILE A 9 -12.67 9.51 10.11
CA ILE A 9 -13.18 8.69 9.00
C ILE A 9 -14.01 9.55 8.06
N TRP A 10 -14.91 10.38 8.59
CA TRP A 10 -15.69 11.32 7.78
C TRP A 10 -14.81 12.29 6.99
N LEU A 11 -13.77 12.86 7.61
CA LEU A 11 -12.78 13.69 6.92
C LEU A 11 -12.10 12.91 5.79
N ARG A 12 -11.73 11.64 6.03
CA ARG A 12 -11.13 10.76 5.02
C ARG A 12 -12.09 10.48 3.87
N THR A 13 -13.39 10.30 4.15
CA THR A 13 -14.43 10.14 3.14
C THR A 13 -14.47 11.38 2.24
N GLN A 14 -14.47 12.57 2.82
CA GLN A 14 -14.50 13.82 2.05
C GLN A 14 -13.24 14.00 1.21
N VAL A 15 -12.07 13.65 1.74
CA VAL A 15 -10.82 13.70 0.97
C VAL A 15 -10.83 12.68 -0.17
N LEU A 16 -11.27 11.45 0.09
CA LEU A 16 -11.41 10.41 -0.94
C LEU A 16 -12.34 10.87 -2.06
N LEU A 17 -13.55 11.35 -1.74
CA LEU A 17 -14.55 11.74 -2.73
C LEU A 17 -14.16 12.98 -3.54
N ASN A 18 -13.38 13.89 -2.96
CA ASN A 18 -12.93 15.11 -3.64
C ASN A 18 -11.63 14.91 -4.43
N ASN A 19 -10.82 13.90 -4.11
CA ASN A 19 -9.57 13.62 -4.81
C ASN A 19 -9.81 12.69 -6.01
N LYS A 20 -10.01 13.29 -7.18
CA LYS A 20 -10.23 12.56 -8.44
C LYS A 20 -9.13 11.54 -8.74
N ASN A 21 -7.87 11.88 -8.44
CA ASN A 21 -6.75 10.98 -8.69
C ASN A 21 -6.85 9.71 -7.83
N THR A 22 -7.15 9.86 -6.54
CA THR A 22 -7.34 8.71 -5.64
C THR A 22 -8.56 7.87 -6.03
N LEU A 23 -9.68 8.49 -6.44
CA LEU A 23 -10.84 7.75 -6.92
C LEU A 23 -10.52 6.88 -8.14
N VAL A 24 -9.80 7.45 -9.12
CA VAL A 24 -9.36 6.70 -10.31
C VAL A 24 -8.45 5.54 -9.89
N GLN A 25 -7.49 5.76 -9.01
CA GLN A 25 -6.58 4.70 -8.53
C GLN A 25 -7.32 3.56 -7.80
N VAL A 26 -8.40 3.87 -7.08
CA VAL A 26 -9.23 2.88 -6.39
C VAL A 26 -10.10 2.09 -7.37
N ILE A 27 -10.73 2.77 -8.34
CA ILE A 27 -11.68 2.15 -9.27
C ILE A 27 -10.97 1.38 -10.39
N PHE A 28 -9.80 1.84 -10.83
CA PHE A 28 -9.12 1.33 -12.01
C PHE A 28 -8.82 -0.18 -11.97
N PRO A 29 -8.31 -0.77 -10.87
CA PRO A 29 -8.11 -2.22 -10.80
C PRO A 29 -9.41 -3.02 -10.93
N PHE A 30 -10.51 -2.57 -10.32
CA PHE A 30 -11.82 -3.22 -10.41
C PHE A 30 -12.37 -3.16 -11.84
N PHE A 31 -12.25 -1.99 -12.47
CA PHE A 31 -12.63 -1.80 -13.86
C PHE A 31 -11.84 -2.72 -14.79
N LEU A 32 -10.53 -2.86 -14.59
CA LEU A 32 -9.70 -3.74 -15.41
C LEU A 32 -10.07 -5.22 -15.25
N VAL A 33 -10.37 -5.69 -14.04
CA VAL A 33 -10.84 -7.07 -13.83
C VAL A 33 -12.12 -7.33 -14.63
N LEU A 34 -13.12 -6.45 -14.50
CA LEU A 34 -14.36 -6.57 -15.27
C LEU A 34 -14.11 -6.55 -16.77
N LEU A 35 -13.27 -5.62 -17.24
CA LEU A 35 -12.94 -5.51 -18.65
C LEU A 35 -12.30 -6.81 -19.14
N PHE A 36 -11.20 -7.25 -18.53
CA PHE A 36 -10.48 -8.43 -18.98
C PHE A 36 -11.31 -9.71 -18.92
N GLN A 37 -12.18 -9.84 -17.93
CA GLN A 37 -13.08 -10.96 -17.87
C GLN A 37 -14.06 -11.02 -19.05
N ASN A 38 -14.66 -9.88 -19.41
CA ASN A 38 -15.55 -9.81 -20.58
C ASN A 38 -14.82 -10.07 -21.90
N PHE A 39 -13.53 -9.73 -21.99
CA PHE A 39 -12.72 -9.95 -23.18
C PHE A 39 -12.18 -11.38 -23.30
N MET A 40 -11.79 -12.00 -22.19
CA MET A 40 -11.09 -13.29 -22.21
C MET A 40 -12.02 -14.50 -22.02
N ASN A 41 -13.26 -14.30 -21.58
CA ASN A 41 -14.23 -15.35 -21.28
C ASN A 41 -13.60 -16.41 -20.35
N THR A 42 -13.34 -15.99 -19.11
CA THR A 42 -12.39 -16.62 -18.17
C THR A 42 -12.86 -17.93 -17.56
N ASP A 43 -13.11 -18.95 -18.38
CA ASP A 43 -13.35 -20.30 -17.89
C ASP A 43 -12.03 -20.93 -17.39
N GLY A 44 -12.00 -21.33 -16.12
CA GLY A 44 -10.91 -22.11 -15.54
C GLY A 44 -9.57 -21.39 -15.40
N THR A 45 -8.54 -21.83 -16.13
CA THR A 45 -7.13 -21.43 -15.91
C THR A 45 -6.84 -19.97 -16.23
N GLN A 46 -7.57 -19.37 -17.17
CA GLN A 46 -7.43 -17.95 -17.49
C GLN A 46 -7.93 -17.07 -16.34
N GLY A 47 -8.95 -17.52 -15.61
CA GLY A 47 -9.44 -16.83 -14.43
C GLY A 47 -8.40 -16.78 -13.31
N LYS A 48 -7.67 -17.87 -13.08
CA LYS A 48 -6.57 -17.91 -12.10
C LYS A 48 -5.47 -16.88 -12.43
N THR A 49 -5.09 -16.77 -13.71
CA THR A 49 -4.05 -15.84 -14.18
C THR A 49 -4.50 -14.38 -14.08
N LEU A 50 -5.77 -14.10 -14.41
CA LEU A 50 -6.34 -12.76 -14.25
C LEU A 50 -6.43 -12.37 -12.77
N LEU A 51 -6.82 -13.29 -11.90
CA LEU A 51 -6.85 -13.08 -10.46
C LEU A 51 -5.43 -12.82 -9.89
N TYR A 52 -4.44 -13.59 -10.35
CA TYR A 52 -3.05 -13.46 -9.95
C TYR A 52 -2.46 -12.08 -10.26
N SER A 53 -2.75 -11.52 -11.42
CA SER A 53 -2.22 -10.20 -11.82
C SER A 53 -3.04 -9.04 -11.23
N SER A 54 -4.35 -9.21 -11.09
CA SER A 54 -5.24 -8.16 -10.62
C SER A 54 -5.10 -7.86 -9.13
N LEU A 55 -4.91 -8.87 -8.26
CA LEU A 55 -4.79 -8.65 -6.81
C LEU A 55 -3.58 -7.78 -6.45
N THR A 56 -2.40 -8.07 -7.01
CA THR A 56 -1.19 -7.28 -6.74
C THR A 56 -1.32 -5.88 -7.30
N MET A 57 -2.00 -5.71 -8.42
CA MET A 57 -2.35 -4.42 -8.98
C MET A 57 -3.30 -3.64 -8.05
N ALA A 58 -4.35 -4.27 -7.54
CA ALA A 58 -5.29 -3.62 -6.61
C ALA A 58 -4.61 -3.19 -5.30
N PHE A 59 -3.75 -4.03 -4.73
CA PHE A 59 -3.00 -3.66 -3.53
C PHE A 59 -2.04 -2.50 -3.77
N SER A 60 -1.44 -2.43 -4.95
CA SER A 60 -0.50 -1.36 -5.29
C SER A 60 -1.20 -0.03 -5.56
N PHE A 61 -2.20 -0.05 -6.45
CA PHE A 61 -2.91 1.13 -6.91
C PHE A 61 -3.93 1.63 -5.88
N SER A 62 -4.82 0.78 -5.39
CA SER A 62 -5.93 1.20 -4.52
C SER A 62 -5.45 1.36 -3.08
N SER A 63 -5.05 0.27 -2.43
CA SER A 63 -4.73 0.28 -1.00
C SER A 63 -3.40 0.98 -0.70
N GLY A 64 -2.35 0.67 -1.47
CA GLY A 64 -1.00 1.16 -1.24
C GLY A 64 -0.88 2.65 -1.48
N SER A 65 -1.07 3.08 -2.73
CA SER A 65 -0.84 4.48 -3.12
C SER A 65 -1.73 5.48 -2.36
N MET A 66 -2.93 5.06 -1.94
CA MET A 66 -3.83 5.88 -1.12
C MET A 66 -3.22 6.22 0.25
N ILE A 67 -2.52 5.28 0.89
CA ILE A 67 -1.86 5.51 2.19
C ILE A 67 -0.76 6.54 2.04
N SER A 68 0.16 6.31 1.10
CA SER A 68 1.36 7.13 0.95
C SER A 68 1.01 8.56 0.52
N SER A 69 0.09 8.70 -0.44
CA SER A 69 -0.40 10.00 -0.90
C SER A 69 -1.18 10.76 0.17
N SER A 70 -2.06 10.09 0.94
CA SER A 70 -2.86 10.75 1.99
C SER A 70 -2.00 11.28 3.13
N ILE A 71 -1.03 10.49 3.61
CA ILE A 71 -0.12 10.93 4.68
C ILE A 71 0.72 12.12 4.19
N ALA A 72 1.27 12.03 2.99
CA ALA A 72 2.12 13.07 2.44
C ALA A 72 1.34 14.37 2.16
N GLU A 73 0.09 14.27 1.67
CA GLU A 73 -0.81 15.41 1.47
C GLU A 73 -1.11 16.12 2.80
N GLU A 74 -1.38 15.38 3.87
CA GLU A 74 -1.63 15.96 5.19
C GLU A 74 -0.39 16.59 5.82
N LYS A 75 0.80 16.05 5.50
CA LYS A 75 2.08 16.62 5.93
C LYS A 75 2.37 17.92 5.19
N GLU A 76 2.16 17.93 3.88
CA GLU A 76 2.32 19.10 3.01
C GLU A 76 1.39 20.25 3.45
N LYS A 77 0.11 19.94 3.67
CA LYS A 77 -0.91 20.91 4.12
C LYS A 77 -0.87 21.18 5.63
N ARG A 78 0.05 20.57 6.38
CA ARG A 78 0.20 20.66 7.85
C ARG A 78 -1.06 20.26 8.65
N ILE A 79 -1.98 19.51 8.04
CA ILE A 79 -3.23 19.04 8.66
C ILE A 79 -2.93 18.14 9.84
N PHE A 80 -1.93 17.25 9.73
CA PHE A 80 -1.53 16.36 10.82
C PHE A 80 -1.16 17.12 12.11
N LYS A 81 -0.46 18.26 11.97
CA LYS A 81 -0.06 19.10 13.11
C LYS A 81 -1.30 19.67 13.80
N THR A 82 -2.25 20.18 13.02
CA THR A 82 -3.52 20.71 13.54
C THR A 82 -4.33 19.63 14.25
N LEU A 83 -4.43 18.42 13.68
CA LEU A 83 -5.14 17.29 14.31
C LEU A 83 -4.54 16.92 15.68
N VAL A 84 -3.21 16.82 15.77
CA VAL A 84 -2.53 16.51 17.04
C VAL A 84 -2.73 17.63 18.07
N LEU A 85 -2.69 18.90 17.65
CA LEU A 85 -2.97 20.05 18.52
C LEU A 85 -4.43 20.07 19.01
N SER A 86 -5.38 19.61 18.19
CA SER A 86 -6.78 19.40 18.56
C SER A 86 -7.01 18.17 19.45
N GLY A 87 -5.95 17.53 19.93
CA GLY A 87 -6.01 16.42 20.89
C GLY A 87 -6.25 15.04 20.26
N VAL A 88 -6.11 14.89 18.93
CA VAL A 88 -6.15 13.58 18.26
C VAL A 88 -4.92 12.76 18.63
N ARG A 89 -5.12 11.54 19.11
CA ARG A 89 -4.02 10.62 19.42
C ARG A 89 -3.47 9.99 18.15
N ARG A 90 -2.18 9.64 18.14
CA ARG A 90 -1.53 8.99 16.98
C ARG A 90 -2.19 7.67 16.57
N GLY A 91 -2.66 6.89 17.53
CA GLY A 91 -3.41 5.65 17.25
C GLY A 91 -4.73 5.92 16.53
N GLU A 92 -5.49 6.94 16.96
CA GLU A 92 -6.75 7.34 16.30
C GLU A 92 -6.48 7.82 14.86
N TYR A 93 -5.38 8.56 14.67
CA TYR A 93 -4.92 8.97 13.33
C TYR A 93 -4.58 7.77 12.44
N LEU A 94 -3.72 6.85 12.90
CA LEU A 94 -3.31 5.69 12.10
C LEU A 94 -4.50 4.82 11.72
N VAL A 95 -5.44 4.59 12.64
CA VAL A 95 -6.69 3.87 12.34
C VAL A 95 -7.47 4.58 11.23
N SER A 96 -7.57 5.91 11.27
CA SER A 96 -8.27 6.67 10.23
C SER A 96 -7.61 6.59 8.85
N VAL A 97 -6.27 6.59 8.80
CA VAL A 97 -5.51 6.49 7.54
C VAL A 97 -5.68 5.11 6.92
N LEU A 98 -5.65 4.06 7.76
CA LEU A 98 -5.69 2.67 7.31
C LEU A 98 -7.10 2.16 7.01
N PHE A 99 -8.14 2.83 7.49
CA PHE A 99 -9.52 2.39 7.37
C PHE A 99 -9.93 2.05 5.93
N TYR A 100 -9.85 3.00 5.01
CA TYR A 100 -10.23 2.78 3.60
C TYR A 100 -9.28 1.84 2.84
N PRO A 101 -7.94 1.99 2.95
CA PRO A 101 -7.00 1.06 2.33
C PRO A 101 -7.22 -0.41 2.70
N VAL A 102 -7.51 -0.69 3.98
CA VAL A 102 -7.80 -2.05 4.46
C VAL A 102 -9.14 -2.53 3.91
N ILE A 103 -10.17 -1.67 3.88
CA ILE A 103 -11.47 -2.01 3.27
C ILE A 103 -11.28 -2.35 1.79
N PHE A 104 -10.59 -1.52 1.01
CA PHE A 104 -10.38 -1.78 -0.41
C PHE A 104 -9.55 -3.05 -0.66
N ALA A 105 -8.55 -3.33 0.16
CA ALA A 105 -7.81 -4.61 0.08
C ALA A 105 -8.72 -5.80 0.37
N SER A 106 -9.56 -5.69 1.41
CA SER A 106 -10.52 -6.73 1.82
C SER A 106 -11.60 -6.95 0.76
N VAL A 107 -12.09 -5.87 0.15
CA VAL A 107 -13.04 -5.96 -0.95
C VAL A 107 -12.37 -6.59 -2.16
N ALA A 108 -11.13 -6.24 -2.53
CA ALA A 108 -10.44 -6.85 -3.66
C ALA A 108 -10.22 -8.36 -3.48
N MET A 109 -9.78 -8.81 -2.29
CA MET A 109 -9.55 -10.25 -2.02
C MET A 109 -10.85 -11.08 -2.00
N ILE A 110 -12.01 -10.48 -1.78
CA ILE A 110 -13.30 -11.19 -1.81
C ILE A 110 -13.96 -11.05 -3.18
N ALA A 111 -13.98 -9.84 -3.74
CA ALA A 111 -14.68 -9.53 -4.97
C ALA A 111 -13.98 -10.11 -6.20
N PHE A 112 -12.64 -10.09 -6.28
CA PHE A 112 -11.96 -10.51 -7.51
C PHE A 112 -12.13 -11.99 -7.84
N PRO A 113 -12.05 -12.95 -6.89
CA PRO A 113 -12.37 -14.35 -7.17
C PRO A 113 -13.81 -14.54 -7.67
N ILE A 114 -14.76 -13.80 -7.09
CA ILE A 114 -16.18 -13.86 -7.48
C ILE A 114 -16.38 -13.27 -8.87
N MET A 115 -15.76 -12.12 -9.14
CA MET A 115 -15.80 -11.46 -10.43
C MET A 115 -15.33 -12.47 -11.47
N VAL A 116 -14.11 -12.98 -11.33
CA VAL A 116 -13.43 -13.87 -12.30
C VAL A 116 -13.96 -15.31 -12.31
N GLU A 117 -15.01 -15.61 -11.52
CA GLU A 117 -15.63 -16.95 -11.43
C GLU A 117 -14.65 -18.07 -11.08
N PHE A 118 -13.61 -17.75 -10.29
CA PHE A 118 -12.59 -18.72 -9.89
C PHE A 118 -12.87 -19.29 -8.49
N ASP A 119 -13.10 -20.60 -8.41
CA ASP A 119 -13.32 -21.31 -7.15
C ASP A 119 -12.01 -21.93 -6.64
N PHE A 120 -11.68 -21.63 -5.38
CA PHE A 120 -10.53 -22.20 -4.67
C PHE A 120 -10.86 -23.50 -3.91
N GLY A 121 -12.14 -23.88 -3.79
CA GLY A 121 -12.57 -25.07 -3.06
C GLY A 121 -11.99 -25.11 -1.64
N THR A 122 -11.23 -26.16 -1.34
CA THR A 122 -10.61 -26.37 -0.02
C THR A 122 -9.47 -25.40 0.30
N ASP A 123 -8.88 -24.76 -0.71
CA ASP A 123 -7.71 -23.89 -0.56
C ASP A 123 -8.08 -22.43 -0.28
N TYR A 124 -9.38 -22.11 -0.19
CA TYR A 124 -9.86 -20.76 0.08
C TYR A 124 -9.31 -20.13 1.38
N PRO A 125 -9.17 -20.86 2.51
CA PRO A 125 -8.54 -20.30 3.71
C PRO A 125 -7.06 -19.98 3.51
N VAL A 126 -6.34 -20.79 2.72
CA VAL A 126 -4.93 -20.59 2.40
C VAL A 126 -4.77 -19.37 1.49
N TYR A 127 -5.63 -19.25 0.48
CA TYR A 127 -5.75 -18.07 -0.36
C TYR A 127 -5.88 -16.79 0.48
N LEU A 128 -6.88 -16.74 1.37
CA LEU A 128 -7.14 -15.57 2.21
C LEU A 128 -5.94 -15.23 3.08
N ALA A 129 -5.27 -16.22 3.67
CA ALA A 129 -4.09 -16.01 4.50
C ALA A 129 -2.93 -15.41 3.69
N VAL A 130 -2.58 -16.02 2.56
CA VAL A 130 -1.46 -15.57 1.70
C VAL A 130 -1.71 -14.16 1.18
N VAL A 131 -2.90 -13.92 0.64
CA VAL A 131 -3.28 -12.63 0.05
C VAL A 131 -3.36 -11.52 1.09
N SER A 132 -3.88 -11.82 2.29
CA SER A 132 -3.89 -10.86 3.41
C SER A 132 -2.49 -10.49 3.86
N LEU A 133 -1.55 -11.44 3.84
CA LEU A 133 -0.15 -11.22 4.21
C LEU A 133 0.52 -10.25 3.22
N VAL A 134 0.33 -10.47 1.92
CA VAL A 134 0.82 -9.58 0.86
C VAL A 134 0.19 -8.18 0.97
N ALA A 135 -1.12 -8.11 1.22
CA ALA A 135 -1.81 -6.84 1.43
C ALA A 135 -1.25 -6.08 2.63
N LEU A 136 -1.00 -6.76 3.75
CA LEU A 136 -0.39 -6.17 4.94
C LEU A 136 1.01 -5.63 4.67
N CYS A 137 1.87 -6.40 4.00
CA CYS A 137 3.20 -5.93 3.59
C CYS A 137 3.11 -4.69 2.70
N THR A 138 2.18 -4.67 1.74
CA THR A 138 1.98 -3.55 0.83
C THR A 138 1.52 -2.29 1.57
N ILE A 139 0.63 -2.44 2.57
CA ILE A 139 0.18 -1.37 3.46
C ILE A 139 1.35 -0.81 4.27
N LEU A 140 2.15 -1.68 4.91
CA LEU A 140 3.30 -1.26 5.72
C LEU A 140 4.37 -0.56 4.87
N LEU A 141 4.63 -1.07 3.67
CA LEU A 141 5.55 -0.46 2.72
C LEU A 141 5.08 0.95 2.35
N ASN A 142 3.80 1.15 2.04
CA ASN A 142 3.27 2.46 1.71
C ASN A 142 3.17 3.42 2.91
N LEU A 143 3.04 2.90 4.14
CA LEU A 143 3.22 3.70 5.35
C LEU A 143 4.63 4.27 5.46
N VAL A 144 5.67 3.48 5.14
CA VAL A 144 7.05 3.96 5.11
C VAL A 144 7.18 5.09 4.10
N ILE A 145 6.69 4.88 2.88
CA ILE A 145 6.74 5.87 1.79
C ILE A 145 6.04 7.17 2.20
N GLY A 146 4.78 7.08 2.66
CA GLY A 146 4.03 8.26 3.10
C GLY A 146 4.71 9.02 4.24
N SER A 147 5.39 8.29 5.14
CA SER A 147 6.12 8.90 6.25
C SER A 147 7.36 9.68 5.77
N ILE A 148 8.15 9.11 4.86
CA ILE A 148 9.39 9.75 4.39
C ILE A 148 9.12 10.90 3.41
N SER A 149 8.06 10.83 2.62
CA SER A 149 7.69 11.87 1.66
C SER A 149 7.30 13.17 2.35
N GLU A 150 7.76 14.32 1.84
CA GLU A 150 7.38 15.64 2.36
C GLU A 150 6.16 16.22 1.65
N THR A 151 5.92 15.84 0.39
CA THR A 151 4.79 16.29 -0.44
C THR A 151 4.06 15.12 -1.09
N GLN A 152 2.80 15.34 -1.48
CA GLN A 152 1.99 14.34 -2.18
C GLN A 152 2.66 13.88 -3.48
N THR A 153 3.25 14.80 -4.24
CA THR A 153 4.00 14.49 -5.46
C THR A 153 5.22 13.61 -5.16
N GLN A 154 5.97 13.87 -4.08
CA GLN A 154 7.08 13.01 -3.68
C GLN A 154 6.62 11.61 -3.31
N ALA A 155 5.48 11.46 -2.65
CA ALA A 155 4.92 10.14 -2.33
C ALA A 155 4.55 9.35 -3.58
N GLN A 156 4.01 10.02 -4.61
CA GLN A 156 3.73 9.37 -5.89
C GLN A 156 5.01 8.93 -6.60
N VAL A 157 6.06 9.77 -6.61
CA VAL A 157 7.34 9.41 -7.23
C VAL A 157 8.02 8.26 -6.50
N TYR A 158 8.08 8.29 -5.16
CA TYR A 158 8.67 7.20 -4.36
C TYR A 158 7.82 5.93 -4.41
N GLY A 159 6.49 6.07 -4.50
CA GLY A 159 5.54 4.97 -4.62
C GLY A 159 5.56 4.28 -5.98
N LEU A 160 6.05 4.94 -7.02
CA LEU A 160 6.04 4.39 -8.39
C LEU A 160 6.88 3.13 -8.52
N ILE A 161 8.10 3.11 -7.98
CA ILE A 161 8.98 1.93 -8.08
C ILE A 161 8.35 0.71 -7.37
N PRO A 162 7.91 0.80 -6.10
CA PRO A 162 7.24 -0.32 -5.44
C PRO A 162 5.92 -0.73 -6.10
N MET A 163 5.16 0.23 -6.64
CA MET A 163 3.92 -0.06 -7.36
C MET A 163 4.18 -0.91 -8.61
N LEU A 164 5.17 -0.52 -9.43
CA LEU A 164 5.55 -1.29 -10.61
C LEU A 164 6.13 -2.65 -10.23
N ALA A 165 6.98 -2.69 -9.21
CA ALA A 165 7.55 -3.93 -8.69
C ALA A 165 6.45 -4.91 -8.27
N LEU A 166 5.50 -4.48 -7.43
CA LEU A 166 4.39 -5.30 -6.96
C LEU A 166 3.48 -5.76 -8.11
N SER A 167 3.21 -4.89 -9.08
CA SER A 167 2.27 -5.21 -10.17
C SER A 167 2.89 -6.13 -11.23
N PHE A 168 4.18 -5.97 -11.55
CA PHE A 168 4.81 -6.64 -12.70
C PHE A 168 5.84 -7.71 -12.35
N LEU A 169 6.59 -7.62 -11.23
CA LEU A 169 7.58 -8.67 -10.88
C LEU A 169 6.94 -10.07 -10.78
N PRO A 170 5.76 -10.23 -10.14
CA PRO A 170 5.08 -11.52 -10.11
C PRO A 170 4.76 -12.04 -11.51
N MET A 171 4.48 -11.17 -12.48
CA MET A 171 4.22 -11.61 -13.85
C MET A 171 5.49 -12.18 -14.50
N PHE A 172 6.63 -11.52 -14.32
CA PHE A 172 7.90 -11.94 -14.92
C PHE A 172 8.48 -13.22 -14.33
N SER A 173 8.17 -13.55 -13.07
CA SER A 173 8.64 -14.79 -12.45
C SER A 173 8.09 -16.07 -13.08
N GLN A 174 6.98 -15.97 -13.83
CA GLN A 174 6.42 -17.08 -14.58
C GLN A 174 7.29 -17.42 -15.81
N VAL A 175 8.14 -16.49 -16.24
CA VAL A 175 8.94 -16.59 -17.47
C VAL A 175 10.44 -16.71 -17.18
N SER A 176 10.92 -16.19 -16.05
CA SER A 176 12.35 -16.23 -15.66
C SER A 176 12.56 -16.88 -14.30
N SER A 177 13.49 -17.84 -14.26
CA SER A 177 13.90 -18.54 -13.04
C SER A 177 14.70 -17.64 -12.09
N GLU A 178 15.44 -16.68 -12.62
CA GLU A 178 16.22 -15.70 -11.86
C GLU A 178 15.30 -14.76 -11.09
N ILE A 179 14.24 -14.26 -11.76
CA ILE A 179 13.23 -13.41 -11.12
C ILE A 179 12.45 -14.19 -10.07
N LYS A 180 12.13 -15.46 -10.35
CA LYS A 180 11.50 -16.34 -9.36
C LYS A 180 12.37 -16.48 -8.10
N ASN A 181 13.66 -16.81 -8.26
CA ASN A 181 14.59 -16.95 -7.13
C ASN A 181 14.73 -15.65 -6.34
N PHE A 182 14.77 -14.49 -7.02
CA PHE A 182 14.77 -13.19 -6.35
C PHE A 182 13.50 -13.00 -5.52
N MET A 183 12.33 -13.31 -6.07
CA MET A 183 11.07 -13.13 -5.35
C MET A 183 10.88 -14.11 -4.19
N ASP A 184 11.47 -15.30 -4.25
CA ASP A 184 11.47 -16.25 -3.12
C ASP A 184 12.13 -15.64 -1.86
N THR A 185 12.97 -14.60 -2.02
CA THR A 185 13.53 -13.81 -0.91
C THR A 185 12.63 -12.65 -0.43
N THR A 186 11.54 -12.38 -1.16
CA THR A 186 10.60 -11.28 -0.89
C THR A 186 9.28 -11.82 -0.33
N PHE A 187 8.44 -10.92 0.22
CA PHE A 187 7.10 -11.29 0.66
C PHE A 187 6.15 -11.69 -0.49
N LEU A 188 6.54 -11.50 -1.76
CA LEU A 188 5.77 -11.96 -2.92
C LEU A 188 6.06 -13.41 -3.30
N GLY A 189 7.12 -14.03 -2.78
CA GLY A 189 7.46 -15.42 -3.10
C GLY A 189 6.34 -16.40 -2.76
N ILE A 190 5.75 -16.27 -1.56
CA ILE A 190 4.61 -17.10 -1.12
C ILE A 190 3.38 -16.93 -2.02
N TYR A 191 3.15 -15.71 -2.51
CA TYR A 191 2.05 -15.39 -3.42
C TYR A 191 2.23 -16.08 -4.76
N VAL A 192 3.44 -16.00 -5.30
CA VAL A 192 3.80 -16.57 -6.60
C VAL A 192 3.77 -18.09 -6.54
N ASP A 193 4.27 -18.68 -5.46
CA ASP A 193 4.18 -20.12 -5.24
C ASP A 193 2.73 -20.60 -5.10
N PHE A 194 1.88 -19.87 -4.38
CA PHE A 194 0.46 -20.21 -4.22
C PHE A 194 -0.30 -20.24 -5.54
N PHE A 195 -0.09 -19.24 -6.41
CA PHE A 195 -0.81 -19.17 -7.69
C PHE A 195 -0.23 -20.11 -8.77
N ASN A 196 1.07 -20.43 -8.74
CA ASN A 196 1.72 -21.16 -9.83
C ASN A 196 1.96 -22.66 -9.53
N LYS A 197 2.02 -23.10 -8.27
CA LYS A 197 2.19 -24.53 -7.94
C LYS A 197 0.82 -25.23 -7.89
N ALA A 198 0.72 -26.41 -8.51
CA ALA A 198 -0.52 -27.20 -8.53
C ALA A 198 -0.87 -27.77 -7.14
N ASP A 199 0.12 -28.30 -6.42
CA ASP A 199 -0.03 -28.85 -5.07
C ASP A 199 0.61 -27.92 -4.03
N PHE A 200 0.13 -26.68 -3.95
CA PHE A 200 0.66 -25.74 -2.97
C PHE A 200 0.33 -26.20 -1.55
N LYS A 201 1.35 -26.56 -0.79
CA LYS A 201 1.28 -26.65 0.68
C LYS A 201 2.00 -25.45 1.26
N LEU A 202 1.42 -24.87 2.30
CA LEU A 202 2.06 -23.78 3.05
C LEU A 202 3.42 -24.26 3.56
N ASN A 203 4.49 -23.87 2.86
CA ASN A 203 5.84 -24.13 3.31
C ASN A 203 6.18 -23.16 4.44
N PHE A 204 6.74 -23.69 5.53
CA PHE A 204 7.22 -22.89 6.65
C PHE A 204 8.29 -21.89 6.20
N ASP A 205 9.14 -22.23 5.23
CA ASP A 205 10.20 -21.33 4.75
C ASP A 205 9.62 -20.05 4.12
N SER A 206 8.69 -20.18 3.18
CA SER A 206 8.07 -19.03 2.49
C SER A 206 7.21 -18.19 3.44
N LEU A 207 6.60 -18.82 4.45
CA LEU A 207 5.89 -18.13 5.53
C LEU A 207 6.85 -17.35 6.43
N ILE A 208 7.98 -17.94 6.83
CA ILE A 208 8.99 -17.28 7.67
C ILE A 208 9.55 -16.05 6.96
N VAL A 209 9.90 -16.16 5.67
CA VAL A 209 10.38 -15.01 4.88
C VAL A 209 9.36 -13.87 4.90
N SER A 210 8.09 -14.19 4.66
CA SER A 210 7.00 -13.23 4.67
C SER A 210 6.79 -12.58 6.05
N LEU A 211 6.89 -13.35 7.12
CA LEU A 211 6.80 -12.84 8.50
C LEU A 211 7.98 -11.94 8.86
N VAL A 212 9.20 -12.29 8.44
CA VAL A 212 10.39 -11.45 8.61
C VAL A 212 10.19 -10.10 7.93
N TRP A 213 9.63 -10.08 6.71
CA TRP A 213 9.29 -8.84 6.01
C TRP A 213 8.22 -8.03 6.74
N ILE A 214 7.18 -8.66 7.30
CA ILE A 214 6.20 -7.95 8.14
C ILE A 214 6.91 -7.26 9.31
N VAL A 215 7.74 -7.99 10.06
CA VAL A 215 8.45 -7.44 11.22
C VAL A 215 9.37 -6.29 10.81
N ALA A 216 10.12 -6.46 9.72
CA ALA A 216 11.01 -5.44 9.18
C ALA A 216 10.24 -4.17 8.75
N LEU A 217 9.17 -4.32 7.97
CA LEU A 217 8.35 -3.19 7.49
C LEU A 217 7.56 -2.54 8.63
N PHE A 218 7.15 -3.31 9.64
CA PHE A 218 6.54 -2.77 10.84
C PHE A 218 7.54 -1.92 11.65
N ALA A 219 8.76 -2.42 11.85
CA ALA A 219 9.82 -1.68 12.52
C ALA A 219 10.19 -0.40 11.75
N LEU A 220 10.31 -0.48 10.42
CA LEU A 220 10.58 0.65 9.54
C LEU A 220 9.46 1.68 9.55
N SER A 221 8.20 1.26 9.43
CA SER A 221 7.05 2.17 9.46
C SER A 221 6.93 2.86 10.81
N TYR A 222 7.13 2.14 11.92
CA TYR A 222 7.18 2.72 13.25
C TYR A 222 8.32 3.74 13.40
N TRP A 223 9.52 3.41 12.91
CA TRP A 223 10.66 4.31 12.92
C TRP A 223 10.43 5.55 12.05
N ALA A 224 9.88 5.40 10.84
CA ALA A 224 9.62 6.49 9.91
C ALA A 224 8.57 7.48 10.46
N LEU A 225 7.50 6.97 11.06
CA LEU A 225 6.49 7.77 11.77
C LEU A 225 7.04 8.44 13.04
N LYS A 226 8.08 7.87 13.67
CA LYS A 226 8.76 8.48 14.82
C LYS A 226 9.75 9.56 14.40
N ASN A 227 10.48 9.38 13.30
CA ASN A 227 11.57 10.27 12.88
C ASN A 227 11.14 11.47 12.04
N THR A 228 9.94 11.45 11.47
CA THR A 228 9.28 12.65 10.90
C THR A 228 9.10 13.80 11.90
N LYS A 229 9.39 13.56 13.18
CA LYS A 229 9.33 14.53 14.28
C LYS A 229 10.51 15.49 14.37
N LYS A 230 11.64 15.25 13.70
CA LYS A 230 12.76 16.21 13.76
C LYS A 230 12.51 17.31 12.74
N PRO A 231 12.16 18.53 13.16
CA PRO A 231 12.13 19.63 12.22
C PRO A 231 13.54 19.74 11.64
N LYS A 232 13.67 19.72 10.30
CA LYS A 232 14.70 20.53 9.66
C LYS A 232 14.33 21.98 9.98
N LEU A 233 14.64 22.41 11.21
CA LEU A 233 14.92 23.81 11.50
C LEU A 233 16.06 24.14 10.55
N ARG A 234 15.68 24.68 9.40
CA ARG A 234 16.58 25.25 8.42
C ARG A 234 17.46 26.21 9.23
N LYS A 235 18.68 25.78 9.57
CA LYS A 235 19.75 26.62 10.14
C LYS A 235 20.17 27.66 9.10
N LEU A 236 19.23 28.47 8.63
CA LEU A 236 19.40 29.27 7.41
C LEU A 236 18.71 30.63 7.52
N THR A 237 18.43 31.07 8.74
CA THR A 237 17.83 32.38 9.01
C THR A 237 18.53 33.18 10.11
N ILE A 238 19.66 32.74 10.66
CA ILE A 238 20.44 33.60 11.58
C ILE A 238 21.77 34.02 10.93
N ASP A 239 22.56 33.08 10.40
CA ASP A 239 23.83 33.44 9.72
C ASP A 239 23.64 34.28 8.44
N LYS A 240 22.59 34.04 7.67
CA LYS A 240 22.29 34.86 6.47
C LYS A 240 21.74 36.24 6.82
N LEU A 241 21.04 36.38 7.95
CA LEU A 241 20.51 37.65 8.43
C LEU A 241 21.63 38.52 9.02
N HIS A 242 22.60 37.92 9.70
CA HIS A 242 23.80 38.61 10.20
C HIS A 242 24.75 39.06 9.07
N LYS A 243 24.84 38.28 7.97
CA LYS A 243 25.60 38.69 6.78
C LYS A 243 24.93 39.83 6.00
N LEU A 244 23.59 39.92 6.01
CA LEU A 244 22.86 41.00 5.36
C LEU A 244 22.85 42.31 6.16
N SER A 245 23.01 42.26 7.49
CA SER A 245 23.17 43.47 8.32
C SER A 245 24.58 44.05 8.29
N LEU A 246 25.60 43.24 8.02
CA LEU A 246 27.01 43.68 7.93
C LEU A 246 27.43 44.22 6.55
N LEU A 247 26.60 44.04 5.53
CA LEU A 247 26.83 44.56 4.16
C LEU A 247 26.20 45.95 3.92
N LYS A 248 25.74 46.61 4.97
CA LYS A 248 25.06 47.91 4.93
C LYS A 248 25.82 49.06 5.61
N VAL A 249 27.13 48.91 5.83
CA VAL A 249 28.02 49.99 6.30
C VAL A 249 29.14 50.16 5.31
#